data_AF-A0ABD5SQV3-F1
#
_entry.id   AF-A0ABD5SQV3-F1
#
_cell.length_a   1.000
_cell.length_b   1.000
_cell.length_c   1.000
_cell.angle_alpha   90.00
_cell.angle_beta   90.00
_cell.angle_gamma   90.00
#
_symmetry.space_group_name_H-M   'P 1'
#
loop_
_entity.id
_entity.type
_entity.pdbx_description
1 polymer ?
#
loop_
_entity_poly.entity_id
_entity_poly.type
_entity_poly.pdbx_seq_one_letter_code
_entity_poly.pdbx_strand_id
1 'polypeptide(L)'
;MLEGVRARLHALASRLRRLERRELDSFVRWLEHTGNLLHLSVLVFVPLLIAAVTWLTNMTAVISFLLFPPLASGTYTLFADPEGKHATPWRFVGGMTVGALCGWLALELTAAVGLNGGGVSAAGAALAIFFTGCCTWGLDLEEPTAFSTALLVLVTGNAQFAYVLGIVVSSSFVASAFVLWRSRFYEQRAQYLYGTTGGDDHVLVPMADGGETVARFAASIAGAHDAGKVVLFDVIDEDDAEQRVDLVDTEAAGDDGSEELAP
;
A
#
# COMPACT_ATOMS: atom_id res chain seq x y z
N MET A 1 -23.53 -3.22 42.14
CA MET A 1 -23.93 -3.61 40.76
C MET A 1 -22.83 -3.36 39.71
N LEU A 2 -22.07 -2.25 39.78
CA LEU A 2 -20.99 -1.94 38.81
C LEU A 2 -19.76 -2.89 38.87
N GLU A 3 -19.46 -3.49 40.01
CA GLU A 3 -18.31 -4.40 40.17
C GLU A 3 -18.50 -5.76 39.47
N GLY A 4 -19.72 -6.31 39.49
CA GLY A 4 -20.06 -7.53 38.75
C GLY A 4 -20.01 -7.34 37.23
N VAL A 5 -20.30 -6.14 36.74
CA VAL A 5 -20.18 -5.77 35.32
C VAL A 5 -18.72 -5.63 34.91
N ARG A 6 -17.87 -5.02 35.76
CA ARG A 6 -16.42 -4.91 35.50
C ARG A 6 -15.70 -6.27 35.49
N ALA A 7 -16.10 -7.21 36.35
CA ALA A 7 -15.55 -8.56 36.36
C ALA A 7 -15.95 -9.35 35.10
N ARG A 8 -17.21 -9.22 34.65
CA ARG A 8 -17.67 -9.84 33.39
C ARG A 8 -17.01 -9.21 32.16
N LEU A 9 -16.78 -7.90 32.16
CA LEU A 9 -16.04 -7.22 31.08
C LEU A 9 -14.58 -7.65 31.03
N HIS A 10 -13.90 -7.84 32.17
CA HIS A 10 -12.53 -8.37 32.16
C HIS A 10 -12.44 -9.81 31.69
N ALA A 11 -13.41 -10.65 32.05
CA ALA A 11 -13.49 -12.04 31.59
C ALA A 11 -13.82 -12.15 30.09
N LEU A 12 -14.63 -11.23 29.55
CA LEU A 12 -14.88 -11.11 28.12
C LEU A 12 -13.66 -10.54 27.39
N ALA A 13 -13.00 -9.52 27.94
CA ALA A 13 -11.80 -8.91 27.35
C ALA A 13 -10.62 -9.89 27.28
N SER A 14 -10.44 -10.76 28.29
CA SER A 14 -9.39 -11.77 28.27
C SER A 14 -9.66 -12.90 27.27
N ARG A 15 -10.93 -13.24 27.03
CA ARG A 15 -11.34 -14.18 25.97
C ARG A 15 -11.23 -13.56 24.58
N LEU A 16 -11.60 -12.29 24.43
CA LEU A 16 -11.43 -11.56 23.16
C LEU A 16 -9.96 -11.45 22.77
N ARG A 17 -9.06 -11.09 23.70
CA ARG A 17 -7.62 -10.97 23.44
C ARG A 17 -6.95 -12.25 22.91
N ARG A 18 -7.50 -13.42 23.23
CA ARG A 18 -6.98 -14.72 22.73
C ARG A 18 -7.49 -15.05 21.32
N LEU A 19 -8.68 -14.61 20.96
CA LEU A 19 -9.21 -14.73 19.59
C LEU A 19 -8.56 -13.67 18.68
N GLU A 20 -8.39 -12.46 19.21
CA GLU A 20 -7.78 -11.31 18.54
C GLU A 20 -6.35 -11.63 18.10
N ARG A 21 -5.51 -12.26 18.93
CA ARG A 21 -4.13 -12.64 18.49
C ARG A 21 -4.10 -13.63 17.33
N ARG A 22 -5.08 -14.54 17.22
CA ARG A 22 -5.10 -15.56 16.17
C ARG A 22 -5.69 -15.02 14.86
N GLU A 23 -6.65 -14.11 14.97
CA GLU A 23 -7.21 -13.39 13.83
C GLU A 23 -6.28 -12.30 13.32
N LEU A 24 -5.53 -11.62 14.20
CA LEU A 24 -4.54 -10.62 13.83
C LEU A 24 -3.45 -11.21 12.93
N ASP A 25 -2.95 -12.42 13.21
CA ASP A 25 -1.99 -13.08 12.31
C ASP A 25 -2.61 -13.36 10.92
N SER A 26 -3.88 -13.73 10.87
CA SER A 26 -4.61 -13.91 9.60
C SER A 26 -4.82 -12.59 8.88
N PHE A 27 -5.10 -11.51 9.62
CA PHE A 27 -5.32 -10.17 9.09
C PHE A 27 -4.01 -9.52 8.63
N VAL A 28 -2.89 -9.78 9.32
CA VAL A 28 -1.54 -9.37 8.94
C VAL A 28 -1.11 -10.10 7.67
N ARG A 29 -1.31 -11.42 7.56
CA ARG A 29 -1.09 -12.18 6.31
C ARG A 29 -1.99 -11.72 5.16
N TRP A 30 -3.21 -11.27 5.46
CA TRP A 30 -4.10 -10.67 4.47
C TRP A 30 -3.68 -9.24 4.09
N LEU A 31 -3.09 -8.46 5.01
CA LEU A 31 -2.42 -7.19 4.74
C LEU A 31 -1.10 -7.37 3.97
N GLU A 32 -0.44 -8.53 4.09
CA GLU A 32 0.78 -8.86 3.34
C GLU A 32 0.54 -8.91 1.83
N HIS A 33 -0.72 -9.10 1.40
CA HIS A 33 -1.08 -8.86 0.02
C HIS A 33 -1.06 -7.35 -0.29
N THR A 34 -0.06 -6.92 -1.08
CA THR A 34 0.12 -5.52 -1.52
C THR A 34 -1.18 -4.87 -2.00
N GLY A 35 -1.98 -5.59 -2.80
CA GLY A 35 -3.26 -5.06 -3.31
C GLY A 35 -4.25 -4.74 -2.20
N ASN A 36 -4.21 -5.49 -1.12
CA ASN A 36 -5.18 -5.40 -0.05
C ASN A 36 -4.81 -4.34 1.01
N LEU A 37 -3.51 -4.16 1.27
CA LEU A 37 -3.00 -2.99 1.98
C LEU A 37 -3.35 -1.69 1.26
N LEU A 38 -3.29 -1.68 -0.08
CA LEU A 38 -3.72 -0.53 -0.89
C LEU A 38 -5.21 -0.25 -0.71
N HIS A 39 -6.08 -1.26 -0.80
CA HIS A 39 -7.52 -1.09 -0.61
C HIS A 39 -7.85 -0.57 0.80
N LEU A 40 -7.22 -1.11 1.84
CA LEU A 40 -7.42 -0.64 3.22
C LEU A 40 -6.91 0.80 3.40
N SER A 41 -5.77 1.13 2.79
CA SER A 41 -5.23 2.49 2.80
C SER A 41 -6.18 3.47 2.12
N VAL A 42 -6.68 3.14 0.93
CA VAL A 42 -7.70 3.93 0.23
C VAL A 42 -8.94 4.12 1.12
N LEU A 43 -9.42 3.05 1.75
CA LEU A 43 -10.61 3.05 2.61
C LEU A 43 -10.46 3.97 3.84
N VAL A 44 -9.25 4.16 4.35
CA VAL A 44 -9.00 4.99 5.54
C VAL A 44 -8.58 6.41 5.15
N PHE A 45 -7.57 6.54 4.28
CA PHE A 45 -6.97 7.83 3.95
C PHE A 45 -7.87 8.68 3.06
N VAL A 46 -8.59 8.10 2.08
CA VAL A 46 -9.45 8.90 1.18
C VAL A 46 -10.57 9.57 1.98
N PRO A 47 -11.38 8.86 2.80
CA PRO A 47 -12.43 9.51 3.58
C PRO A 47 -11.88 10.52 4.59
N LEU A 48 -10.74 10.22 5.23
CA LEU A 48 -10.12 11.11 6.21
C LEU A 48 -9.61 12.40 5.57
N LEU A 49 -8.99 12.30 4.39
CA LEU A 49 -8.54 13.48 3.62
C LEU A 49 -9.72 14.31 3.14
N ILE A 50 -10.78 13.68 2.61
CA ILE A 50 -11.98 14.40 2.19
C ILE A 50 -12.65 15.09 3.39
N ALA A 51 -12.74 14.44 4.54
CA ALA A 51 -13.25 15.06 5.76
C ALA A 51 -12.38 16.25 6.21
N ALA A 52 -11.06 16.12 6.16
CA ALA A 52 -10.13 17.19 6.51
C ALA A 52 -10.25 18.40 5.55
N VAL A 53 -10.31 18.15 4.24
CA VAL A 53 -10.50 19.20 3.23
C VAL A 53 -11.87 19.87 3.39
N THR A 54 -12.90 19.09 3.71
CA THR A 54 -14.25 19.63 3.98
C THR A 54 -14.26 20.54 5.20
N TRP A 55 -13.62 20.10 6.29
CA TRP A 55 -13.51 20.90 7.50
C TRP A 55 -12.75 22.22 7.23
N LEU A 56 -11.64 22.17 6.49
CA LEU A 56 -10.86 23.36 6.12
C LEU A 56 -11.65 24.31 5.20
N THR A 57 -12.42 23.76 4.26
CA THR A 57 -13.26 24.52 3.34
C THR A 57 -14.38 25.26 4.07
N ASN A 58 -15.05 24.59 5.02
CA ASN A 58 -16.09 25.22 5.83
C ASN A 58 -15.56 26.36 6.70
N MET A 59 -14.29 26.33 7.10
CA MET A 59 -13.66 27.41 7.86
C MET A 59 -13.30 28.63 7.00
N THR A 60 -13.09 28.46 5.70
CA THR A 60 -12.57 29.51 4.81
C THR A 60 -13.62 30.13 3.91
N ALA A 61 -14.79 29.50 3.70
CA ALA A 61 -15.91 29.98 2.87
C ALA A 61 -15.59 30.34 1.40
N VAL A 62 -14.32 30.22 0.97
CA VAL A 62 -13.83 30.55 -0.38
C VAL A 62 -13.90 29.35 -1.34
N ILE A 63 -13.92 28.13 -0.81
CA ILE A 63 -13.87 26.90 -1.61
C ILE A 63 -15.28 26.32 -1.72
N SER A 64 -15.70 25.99 -2.95
CA SER A 64 -17.02 25.44 -3.23
C SER A 64 -17.07 23.93 -2.95
N PHE A 65 -18.18 23.45 -2.39
CA PHE A 65 -18.46 22.00 -2.21
C PHE A 65 -18.31 21.21 -3.51
N LEU A 66 -18.52 21.84 -4.66
CA LEU A 66 -18.40 21.20 -5.96
C LEU A 66 -16.95 20.80 -6.33
N LEU A 67 -15.95 21.16 -5.52
CA LEU A 67 -14.57 20.67 -5.67
C LEU A 67 -14.40 19.20 -5.22
N PHE A 68 -15.33 18.66 -4.43
CA PHE A 68 -15.19 17.31 -3.89
C PHE A 68 -15.16 16.20 -4.94
N PRO A 69 -15.97 16.20 -6.01
CA PRO A 69 -15.90 15.17 -7.05
C PRO A 69 -14.53 15.04 -7.74
N PRO A 70 -13.89 16.11 -8.27
CA PRO A 70 -12.56 15.99 -8.86
C PRO A 70 -11.48 15.67 -7.81
N LEU A 71 -11.58 16.23 -6.60
CA LEU A 71 -10.67 15.89 -5.50
C LEU A 71 -10.75 14.41 -5.11
N ALA A 72 -11.95 13.88 -4.89
CA ALA A 72 -12.17 12.51 -4.44
C ALA A 72 -11.71 11.50 -5.50
N SER A 73 -12.06 11.74 -6.77
CA SER A 73 -11.61 10.88 -7.87
C SER A 73 -10.10 10.89 -8.03
N GLY A 74 -9.45 12.06 -7.99
CA GLY A 74 -7.98 12.15 -8.07
C GLY A 74 -7.26 11.57 -6.85
N THR A 75 -7.80 11.80 -5.64
CA THR A 75 -7.27 11.16 -4.43
C THR A 75 -7.37 9.64 -4.53
N TYR A 76 -8.52 9.12 -5.00
CA TYR A 76 -8.67 7.69 -5.21
C TYR A 76 -7.64 7.14 -6.21
N THR A 77 -7.43 7.81 -7.35
CA THR A 77 -6.43 7.39 -8.35
C THR A 77 -5.01 7.37 -7.77
N LEU A 78 -4.61 8.37 -6.99
CA LEU A 78 -3.29 8.42 -6.34
C LEU A 78 -3.07 7.21 -5.42
N PHE A 79 -4.06 6.87 -4.59
CA PHE A 79 -3.91 5.80 -3.59
C PHE A 79 -4.21 4.40 -4.14
N ALA A 80 -5.05 4.26 -5.16
CA ALA A 80 -5.42 2.97 -5.73
C ALA A 80 -4.33 2.39 -6.65
N ASP A 81 -3.58 3.25 -7.35
CA ASP A 81 -2.50 2.82 -8.24
C ASP A 81 -1.25 3.72 -8.09
N PRO A 82 -0.53 3.67 -6.95
CA PRO A 82 0.57 4.59 -6.65
C PRO A 82 1.79 4.47 -7.58
N GLU A 83 1.94 3.36 -8.29
CA GLU A 83 2.99 3.14 -9.30
C GLU A 83 2.51 3.48 -10.72
N GLY A 84 1.22 3.80 -10.89
CA GLY A 84 0.60 4.15 -12.15
C GLY A 84 1.09 5.47 -12.74
N LYS A 85 1.00 5.57 -14.07
CA LYS A 85 1.36 6.78 -14.85
C LYS A 85 0.63 8.07 -14.43
N HIS A 86 -0.56 7.92 -13.81
CA HIS A 86 -1.41 9.02 -13.34
C HIS A 86 -1.32 9.25 -11.82
N ALA A 87 -0.45 8.55 -11.10
CA ALA A 87 -0.30 8.70 -9.65
C ALA A 87 0.92 9.54 -9.23
N THR A 88 1.39 10.40 -10.14
CA THR A 88 2.45 11.34 -9.79
C THR A 88 1.83 12.59 -9.14
N PRO A 89 2.22 12.95 -7.91
CA PRO A 89 1.58 14.04 -7.17
C PRO A 89 1.65 15.38 -7.92
N TRP A 90 2.72 15.61 -8.68
CA TRP A 90 2.91 16.79 -9.51
C TRP A 90 1.97 16.83 -10.71
N ARG A 91 1.66 15.69 -11.34
CA ARG A 91 0.65 15.64 -12.41
C ARG A 91 -0.75 15.89 -11.85
N PHE A 92 -1.05 15.40 -10.66
CA PHE A 92 -2.33 15.65 -10.00
C PHE A 92 -2.56 17.13 -9.68
N VAL A 93 -1.61 17.74 -8.98
CA VAL A 93 -1.69 19.18 -8.65
C VAL A 93 -1.67 19.99 -9.94
N GLY A 94 -0.72 19.71 -10.84
CA GLY A 94 -0.57 20.37 -12.13
C GLY A 94 -1.86 20.31 -12.95
N GLY A 95 -2.44 19.12 -13.14
CA GLY A 95 -3.66 18.90 -13.88
C GLY A 95 -4.85 19.69 -13.32
N MET A 96 -5.04 19.69 -11.99
CA MET A 96 -6.10 20.49 -11.36
C MET A 96 -5.85 22.00 -11.51
N THR A 97 -4.61 22.46 -11.39
CA THR A 97 -4.28 23.89 -11.59
C THR A 97 -4.50 24.35 -13.03
N VAL A 98 -4.04 23.56 -14.00
CA VAL A 98 -4.19 23.85 -15.43
C VAL A 98 -5.66 23.79 -15.82
N GLY A 99 -6.39 22.76 -15.39
CA GLY A 99 -7.84 22.68 -15.60
C GLY A 99 -8.58 23.89 -15.03
N ALA A 100 -8.23 24.31 -13.81
CA ALA A 100 -8.85 25.49 -13.20
C ALA A 100 -8.56 26.79 -13.98
N LEU A 101 -7.32 26.99 -14.42
CA LEU A 101 -6.92 28.14 -15.23
C LEU A 101 -7.60 28.14 -16.61
N CYS A 102 -7.71 26.97 -17.26
CA CYS A 102 -8.39 26.82 -18.53
C CYS A 102 -9.90 27.09 -18.41
N GLY A 103 -10.54 26.62 -17.35
CA GLY A 103 -11.94 26.92 -17.06
C GLY A 103 -12.18 28.40 -16.76
N TRP A 104 -11.28 29.04 -16.01
CA TRP A 104 -11.32 30.48 -15.73
C TRP A 104 -11.14 31.31 -17.01
N LEU A 105 -10.16 30.98 -17.84
CA LEU A 105 -9.90 31.66 -19.11
C LEU A 105 -11.06 31.49 -20.09
N ALA A 106 -11.71 30.32 -20.11
CA ALA A 106 -12.92 30.10 -20.90
C ALA A 106 -14.08 31.00 -20.45
N LEU A 107 -14.30 31.16 -19.14
CA LEU A 107 -15.31 32.07 -18.59
C LEU A 107 -15.07 33.52 -19.03
N GLU A 108 -13.83 34.01 -18.88
CA GLU A 108 -13.45 35.38 -19.25
C GLU A 108 -13.66 35.64 -20.75
N LEU A 109 -13.27 34.69 -21.61
CA LEU A 109 -13.47 34.83 -23.06
C LEU A 109 -14.95 34.82 -23.44
N THR A 110 -15.76 33.94 -22.84
CA THR A 110 -17.21 33.95 -23.09
C THR A 110 -17.89 35.22 -22.58
N ALA A 111 -17.38 35.77 -21.48
CA ALA A 111 -17.84 37.04 -20.93
C ALA A 111 -17.54 38.22 -21.86
N ALA A 112 -16.32 38.28 -22.38
CA ALA A 112 -15.89 39.33 -23.30
C ALA A 112 -16.72 39.37 -24.59
N VAL A 113 -17.19 38.21 -25.08
CA VAL A 113 -18.01 38.10 -26.30
C VAL A 113 -19.52 38.27 -26.01
N GLY A 114 -19.91 38.44 -24.74
CA GLY A 114 -21.31 38.63 -24.35
C GLY A 114 -22.17 37.35 -24.43
N LEU A 115 -21.53 36.17 -24.42
CA LEU A 115 -22.21 34.86 -24.49
C LEU A 115 -22.64 34.33 -23.10
N ASN A 116 -22.60 35.17 -22.08
CA ASN A 116 -22.94 34.83 -20.69
C ASN A 116 -24.47 34.84 -20.48
N GLY A 117 -25.16 33.84 -21.02
CA GLY A 117 -26.58 33.64 -20.81
C GLY A 117 -26.90 32.91 -19.50
N GLY A 118 -26.60 33.50 -18.34
CA GLY A 118 -27.10 33.07 -17.01
C GLY A 118 -26.83 31.62 -16.54
N GLY A 119 -26.12 30.82 -17.34
CA GLY A 119 -25.87 29.40 -17.11
C GLY A 119 -24.68 28.90 -17.92
N VAL A 120 -24.46 27.57 -17.90
CA VAL A 120 -23.31 26.94 -18.56
C VAL A 120 -23.47 27.06 -20.08
N SER A 121 -22.66 27.92 -20.71
CA SER A 121 -22.68 28.09 -22.16
C SER A 121 -21.98 26.91 -22.85
N ALA A 122 -22.59 26.38 -23.93
CA ALA A 122 -21.97 25.31 -24.71
C ALA A 122 -20.62 25.72 -25.29
N ALA A 123 -20.48 27.00 -25.68
CA ALA A 123 -19.22 27.58 -26.14
C ALA A 123 -18.16 27.61 -25.03
N GLY A 124 -18.53 28.00 -23.80
CA GLY A 124 -17.63 27.99 -22.66
C GLY A 124 -17.15 26.59 -22.28
N ALA A 125 -18.05 25.60 -22.34
CA ALA A 125 -17.69 24.20 -22.09
C ALA A 125 -16.73 23.66 -23.17
N ALA A 126 -17.01 23.95 -24.44
CA ALA A 126 -16.13 23.56 -25.54
C ALA A 126 -14.74 24.21 -25.42
N LEU A 127 -14.67 25.51 -25.11
CA LEU A 127 -13.42 26.23 -24.89
C LEU A 127 -12.66 25.69 -23.67
N ALA A 128 -13.35 25.45 -22.55
CA ALA A 128 -12.73 24.92 -21.34
C ALA A 128 -12.10 23.54 -21.61
N ILE A 129 -12.82 22.63 -22.27
CA ILE A 129 -12.30 21.30 -22.63
C ILE A 129 -11.14 21.42 -23.64
N PHE A 130 -11.28 22.27 -24.66
CA PHE A 130 -10.25 22.47 -25.68
C PHE A 130 -8.95 23.00 -25.09
N PHE A 131 -9.02 24.09 -24.30
CA PHE A 131 -7.84 24.64 -23.64
C PHE A 131 -7.24 23.66 -22.64
N THR A 132 -8.07 22.96 -21.87
CA THR A 132 -7.58 21.93 -20.95
C THR A 132 -6.80 20.88 -21.71
N GLY A 133 -7.36 20.32 -22.80
CA GLY A 133 -6.68 19.33 -23.62
C GLY A 133 -5.37 19.83 -24.22
N CYS A 134 -5.35 21.04 -24.78
CA CYS A 134 -4.13 21.64 -25.33
C CYS A 134 -3.05 21.86 -24.26
N CYS A 135 -3.42 22.40 -23.10
CA CYS A 135 -2.48 22.70 -22.03
C CYS A 135 -2.01 21.42 -21.31
N THR A 136 -2.88 20.46 -21.02
CA THR A 136 -2.47 19.18 -20.41
C THR A 136 -1.60 18.37 -21.34
N TRP A 137 -1.88 18.39 -22.65
CA TRP A 137 -1.03 17.77 -23.65
C TRP A 137 0.35 18.44 -23.73
N GLY A 138 0.38 19.78 -23.83
CA GLY A 138 1.63 20.55 -23.93
C GLY A 138 2.52 20.47 -22.68
N LEU A 139 1.94 20.22 -21.51
CA LEU A 139 2.65 20.13 -20.23
C LEU A 139 2.87 18.67 -19.76
N ASP A 140 2.42 17.67 -20.51
CA ASP A 140 2.46 16.25 -20.14
C ASP A 140 1.76 15.96 -18.79
N LEU A 141 0.61 16.61 -18.59
CA LEU A 141 -0.27 16.55 -17.40
C LEU A 141 -1.62 15.89 -17.70
N GLU A 142 -1.69 14.95 -18.65
CA GLU A 142 -2.95 14.31 -19.04
C GLU A 142 -3.58 13.52 -17.88
N GLU A 143 -4.54 14.14 -17.19
CA GLU A 143 -5.35 13.52 -16.16
C GLU A 143 -6.86 13.82 -16.36
N PRO A 144 -7.74 12.81 -16.18
CA PRO A 144 -9.19 13.01 -16.27
C PRO A 144 -9.73 14.08 -15.30
N THR A 145 -9.07 14.25 -14.16
CA THR A 145 -9.40 15.22 -13.10
C THR A 145 -9.25 16.68 -13.58
N ALA A 146 -8.32 16.95 -14.52
CA ALA A 146 -8.12 18.29 -15.08
C ALA A 146 -9.36 18.77 -15.83
N PHE A 147 -9.96 17.92 -16.67
CA PHE A 147 -11.19 18.23 -17.40
C PHE A 147 -12.36 18.46 -16.46
N SER A 148 -12.50 17.62 -15.43
CA SER A 148 -13.54 17.79 -14.41
C SER A 148 -13.38 19.12 -13.67
N THR A 149 -12.14 19.53 -13.37
CA THR A 149 -11.84 20.79 -12.70
C THR A 149 -12.13 22.02 -13.59
N ALA A 150 -11.85 21.94 -14.89
CA ALA A 150 -12.18 23.00 -15.83
C ALA A 150 -13.69 23.23 -15.94
N LEU A 151 -14.46 22.14 -16.05
CA LEU A 151 -15.92 22.20 -16.08
C LEU A 151 -16.50 22.67 -14.75
N LEU A 152 -15.88 22.30 -13.63
CA LEU A 152 -16.26 22.78 -12.31
C LEU A 152 -16.18 24.31 -12.22
N VAL A 153 -15.05 24.90 -12.64
CA VAL A 153 -14.91 26.38 -12.66
C VAL A 153 -16.03 27.01 -13.48
N LEU A 154 -16.31 26.46 -14.67
CA LEU A 154 -17.38 26.93 -15.55
C LEU A 154 -18.77 26.83 -14.89
N VAL A 155 -19.07 25.71 -14.22
CA VAL A 155 -20.36 25.47 -13.54
C VAL A 155 -20.53 26.38 -12.33
N THR A 156 -19.47 26.64 -11.56
CA THR A 156 -19.54 27.58 -10.44
C THR A 156 -19.72 29.02 -10.90
N GLY A 157 -19.38 29.33 -12.16
CA GLY A 157 -19.38 30.69 -12.69
C GLY A 157 -18.43 31.64 -11.95
N ASN A 158 -17.51 31.10 -11.14
CA ASN A 158 -16.66 31.89 -10.29
C ASN A 158 -15.39 32.31 -11.05
N ALA A 159 -15.40 33.54 -11.57
CA ALA A 159 -14.25 34.15 -12.24
C ALA A 159 -13.19 34.70 -11.27
N GLN A 160 -13.31 34.48 -9.96
CA GLN A 160 -12.35 34.98 -9.00
C GLN A 160 -11.09 34.11 -8.98
N PHE A 161 -9.93 34.76 -9.12
CA PHE A 161 -8.64 34.11 -8.98
C PHE A 161 -8.45 33.42 -7.62
N ALA A 162 -9.10 33.93 -6.57
CA ALA A 162 -9.12 33.31 -5.24
C ALA A 162 -9.69 31.87 -5.24
N TYR A 163 -10.65 31.58 -6.14
CA TYR A 163 -11.21 30.24 -6.28
C TYR A 163 -10.17 29.26 -6.86
N VAL A 164 -9.44 29.67 -7.90
CA VAL A 164 -8.33 28.89 -8.49
C VAL A 164 -7.24 28.62 -7.46
N LEU A 165 -6.87 29.63 -6.66
CA LEU A 165 -5.95 29.47 -5.53
C LEU A 165 -6.46 28.45 -4.50
N GLY A 166 -7.75 28.47 -4.19
CA GLY A 166 -8.37 27.46 -3.31
C GLY A 166 -8.20 26.04 -3.83
N ILE A 167 -8.41 25.84 -5.14
CA ILE A 167 -8.18 24.54 -5.82
C ILE A 167 -6.73 24.10 -5.68
N VAL A 168 -5.78 25.01 -5.93
CA VAL A 168 -4.33 24.75 -5.82
C VAL A 168 -3.95 24.36 -4.39
N VAL A 169 -4.46 25.07 -3.39
CA VAL A 169 -4.16 24.79 -1.98
C VAL A 169 -4.75 23.44 -1.57
N SER A 170 -6.00 23.14 -1.93
CA SER A 170 -6.63 21.86 -1.61
C SER A 170 -5.96 20.68 -2.31
N SER A 171 -5.61 20.82 -3.59
CA SER A 171 -4.92 19.77 -4.34
C SER A 171 -3.53 19.50 -3.78
N SER A 172 -2.79 20.57 -3.45
CA SER A 172 -1.45 20.47 -2.86
C SER A 172 -1.48 19.81 -1.48
N PHE A 173 -2.51 20.09 -0.68
CA PHE A 173 -2.70 19.44 0.62
C PHE A 173 -2.87 17.92 0.46
N VAL A 174 -3.75 17.49 -0.45
CA VAL A 174 -3.97 16.07 -0.75
C VAL A 174 -2.69 15.41 -1.29
N ALA A 175 -2.02 16.07 -2.24
CA ALA A 175 -0.78 15.56 -2.82
C ALA A 175 0.33 15.41 -1.78
N SER A 176 0.46 16.36 -0.85
CA SER A 176 1.43 16.30 0.24
C SER A 176 1.14 15.15 1.20
N ALA A 177 -0.14 14.95 1.55
CA ALA A 177 -0.54 13.81 2.37
C ALA A 177 -0.25 12.47 1.67
N PHE A 178 -0.47 12.39 0.36
CA PHE A 178 -0.12 11.22 -0.44
C PHE A 178 1.40 10.96 -0.46
N VAL A 179 2.23 11.99 -0.66
CA VAL A 179 3.71 11.84 -0.61
C VAL A 179 4.18 11.37 0.76
N LEU A 180 3.61 11.93 1.83
CA LEU A 180 3.93 11.52 3.20
C LEU A 180 3.53 10.06 3.46
N TRP A 181 2.34 9.66 3.00
CA TRP A 181 1.90 8.28 3.09
C TRP A 181 2.78 7.34 2.26
N ARG A 182 3.09 7.70 1.01
CA ARG A 182 3.90 6.89 0.09
C ARG A 182 5.30 6.63 0.67
N SER A 183 5.98 7.68 1.13
CA SER A 183 7.32 7.55 1.72
C SER A 183 7.33 6.80 3.05
N ARG A 184 6.33 7.01 3.91
CA ARG A 184 6.33 6.42 5.27
C ARG A 184 5.74 5.02 5.36
N PHE A 185 4.77 4.70 4.51
CA PHE A 185 4.05 3.42 4.55
C PHE A 185 4.28 2.57 3.30
N TYR A 186 4.21 3.15 2.09
CA TYR A 186 4.27 2.36 0.86
C TYR A 186 5.69 1.92 0.47
N GLU A 187 6.69 2.80 0.63
CA GLU A 187 8.09 2.49 0.33
C GLU A 187 8.74 1.67 1.46
N GLN A 188 8.37 1.95 2.72
CA GLN A 188 8.81 1.18 3.87
C GLN A 188 8.12 -0.18 4.03
N ARG A 189 7.27 -0.58 3.06
CA ARG A 189 6.50 -1.84 3.08
C ARG A 189 7.38 -3.04 3.37
N ALA A 190 8.62 -3.05 2.89
CA ALA A 190 9.51 -4.17 3.09
C ALA A 190 9.86 -4.43 4.56
N GLN A 191 9.91 -3.40 5.41
CA GLN A 191 10.20 -3.56 6.84
C GLN A 191 8.98 -4.01 7.65
N TYR A 192 7.76 -3.73 7.18
CA TYR A 192 6.53 -4.08 7.89
C TYR A 192 5.90 -5.39 7.40
N LEU A 193 6.07 -5.73 6.11
CA LEU A 193 5.51 -6.94 5.48
C LEU A 193 6.50 -8.12 5.41
N TYR A 194 7.79 -7.89 5.14
CA TYR A 194 8.75 -9.00 4.99
C TYR A 194 9.41 -9.42 6.31
N GLY A 195 9.05 -8.81 7.43
CA GLY A 195 9.53 -9.23 8.76
C GLY A 195 9.16 -10.67 9.12
N THR A 196 8.14 -11.24 8.46
CA THR A 196 7.66 -12.62 8.65
C THR A 196 8.17 -13.58 7.57
N THR A 197 8.64 -13.09 6.42
CA THR A 197 9.23 -13.92 5.36
C THR A 197 10.66 -14.37 5.71
N GLY A 198 11.28 -13.76 6.73
CA GLY A 198 12.53 -14.26 7.31
C GLY A 198 12.40 -15.61 8.04
N GLY A 199 11.20 -16.17 8.17
CA GLY A 199 10.96 -17.45 8.85
C GLY A 199 11.05 -18.70 7.96
N ASP A 200 10.93 -18.56 6.63
CA ASP A 200 10.75 -19.71 5.72
C ASP A 200 11.97 -20.00 4.83
N ASP A 201 13.14 -19.38 5.09
CA ASP A 201 14.41 -19.78 4.47
C ASP A 201 14.95 -21.08 5.14
N HIS A 202 14.14 -22.13 5.04
CA HIS A 202 14.48 -23.48 5.45
C HIS A 202 15.10 -24.22 4.27
N VAL A 203 16.43 -24.37 4.29
CA VAL A 203 17.15 -25.10 3.26
C VAL A 203 17.15 -26.59 3.63
N LEU A 204 16.33 -27.37 2.93
CA LEU A 204 16.29 -28.83 3.04
C LEU A 204 17.41 -29.43 2.20
N VAL A 205 18.31 -30.20 2.84
CA VAL A 205 19.45 -30.83 2.19
C VAL A 205 19.32 -32.34 2.28
N PRO A 206 19.14 -33.05 1.15
CA PRO A 206 19.20 -34.50 1.14
C PRO A 206 20.65 -34.98 1.34
N MET A 207 20.85 -35.89 2.28
CA MET A 207 22.14 -36.50 2.61
C MET A 207 22.38 -37.77 1.81
N ALA A 208 22.34 -37.67 0.48
CA ALA A 208 22.75 -38.75 -0.43
C ALA A 208 24.29 -38.77 -0.63
N ASP A 209 24.79 -39.69 -1.45
CA ASP A 209 26.21 -39.74 -1.82
C ASP A 209 26.71 -38.39 -2.38
N GLY A 210 27.66 -37.77 -1.68
CA GLY A 210 28.17 -36.42 -1.99
C GLY A 210 27.45 -35.26 -1.30
N GLY A 211 26.54 -35.55 -0.36
CA GLY A 211 25.73 -34.56 0.39
C GLY A 211 26.53 -33.53 1.19
N GLU A 212 27.79 -33.81 1.54
CA GLU A 212 28.66 -32.87 2.27
C GLU A 212 28.91 -31.56 1.48
N THR A 213 29.02 -31.64 0.15
CA THR A 213 29.22 -30.45 -0.69
C THR A 213 27.95 -29.62 -0.77
N VAL A 214 26.79 -30.28 -0.89
CA VAL A 214 25.47 -29.64 -0.91
C VAL A 214 25.15 -29.02 0.45
N ALA A 215 25.53 -29.66 1.55
CA ALA A 215 25.40 -29.15 2.91
C ALA A 215 26.26 -27.90 3.13
N ARG A 216 27.52 -27.88 2.66
CA ARG A 216 28.37 -26.67 2.73
C ARG A 216 27.80 -25.51 1.92
N PHE A 217 27.24 -25.79 0.74
CA PHE A 217 26.60 -24.77 -0.10
C PHE A 217 25.28 -24.26 0.52
N ALA A 218 24.47 -25.14 1.07
CA ALA A 218 23.27 -24.78 1.81
C ALA A 218 23.59 -23.95 3.05
N ALA A 219 24.67 -24.29 3.76
CA ALA A 219 25.15 -23.53 4.90
C ALA A 219 25.67 -22.14 4.52
N SER A 220 26.28 -21.98 3.33
CA SER A 220 26.71 -20.66 2.86
C SER A 220 25.54 -19.77 2.44
N ILE A 221 24.50 -20.35 1.82
CA ILE A 221 23.25 -19.64 1.50
C ILE A 221 22.52 -19.25 2.79
N ALA A 222 22.33 -20.21 3.71
CA ALA A 222 21.63 -19.96 4.96
C ALA A 222 22.40 -18.97 5.86
N GLY A 223 23.73 -19.02 5.90
CA GLY A 223 24.56 -18.10 6.67
C GLY A 223 24.62 -16.67 6.11
N ALA A 224 24.21 -16.45 4.86
CA ALA A 224 24.04 -15.11 4.29
C ALA A 224 22.72 -14.45 4.74
N HIS A 225 21.83 -15.20 5.38
CA HIS A 225 20.52 -14.75 5.86
C HIS A 225 20.45 -14.90 7.40
N ASP A 226 20.12 -13.82 8.11
CA ASP A 226 20.16 -13.75 9.60
C ASP A 226 19.20 -14.72 10.33
N ALA A 227 18.36 -15.46 9.58
CA ALA A 227 17.35 -16.38 10.10
C ALA A 227 17.31 -17.76 9.38
N GLY A 228 18.33 -18.08 8.56
CA GLY A 228 18.35 -19.33 7.78
C GLY A 228 18.51 -20.59 8.66
N LYS A 229 17.64 -21.58 8.48
CA LYS A 229 17.74 -22.90 9.13
C LYS A 229 18.08 -23.95 8.08
N VAL A 230 19.13 -24.74 8.32
CA VAL A 230 19.48 -25.89 7.46
C VAL A 230 18.92 -27.16 8.10
N VAL A 231 18.16 -27.94 7.33
CA VAL A 231 17.60 -29.23 7.76
C VAL A 231 18.19 -30.31 6.87
N LEU A 232 19.09 -31.11 7.42
CA LEU A 232 19.66 -32.28 6.76
C LEU A 232 18.68 -33.44 6.92
N PHE A 233 18.34 -34.13 5.84
CA PHE A 233 17.49 -35.31 5.87
C PHE A 233 18.07 -36.40 4.99
N ASP A 234 17.88 -37.65 5.39
CA ASP A 234 18.22 -38.82 4.59
C ASP A 234 16.92 -39.62 4.35
N VAL A 235 16.79 -40.21 3.17
CA VAL A 235 15.62 -41.04 2.82
C VAL A 235 16.11 -42.48 2.88
N ILE A 236 15.61 -43.22 3.86
CA ILE A 236 15.94 -44.63 4.06
C ILE A 236 14.81 -45.45 3.43
N ASP A 237 15.14 -46.32 2.49
CA ASP A 237 14.21 -47.34 1.99
C ASP A 237 14.03 -48.46 3.04
N GLU A 238 12.84 -49.06 3.12
CA GLU A 238 12.48 -50.04 4.17
C GLU A 238 13.47 -51.23 4.21
N ASP A 239 14.04 -51.61 3.06
CA ASP A 239 15.03 -52.69 2.94
C ASP A 239 16.42 -52.33 3.52
N ASP A 240 16.79 -51.05 3.55
CA ASP A 240 18.07 -50.55 4.09
C ASP A 240 17.98 -50.23 5.59
N ALA A 241 16.77 -50.01 6.11
CA ALA A 241 16.53 -49.75 7.53
C ALA A 241 16.82 -50.99 8.39
N GLU A 242 16.50 -52.19 7.89
CA GLU A 242 16.76 -53.46 8.60
C GLU A 242 18.26 -53.77 8.70
N GLN A 243 19.05 -53.48 7.66
CA GLN A 243 20.51 -53.69 7.67
C GLN A 243 21.29 -52.76 8.60
N ARG A 244 20.83 -51.52 8.83
CA ARG A 244 21.50 -50.59 9.75
C ARG A 244 21.27 -50.93 11.22
N VAL A 245 20.13 -51.54 11.57
CA VAL A 245 19.86 -51.97 12.96
C VAL A 245 20.79 -53.13 13.35
N ASP A 246 21.04 -54.07 12.43
CA ASP A 246 21.95 -55.21 12.66
C ASP A 246 23.43 -54.78 12.81
N LEU A 247 23.85 -53.69 12.16
CA LEU A 247 25.22 -53.16 12.26
C LEU A 247 25.48 -52.44 13.58
N VAL A 248 24.51 -51.68 14.10
CA VAL A 248 24.62 -50.97 15.38
C VAL A 248 24.63 -51.94 16.57
N ASP A 249 23.89 -53.05 16.48
CA ASP A 249 23.92 -54.11 17.50
C ASP A 249 25.23 -54.93 17.46
N THR A 250 25.92 -54.98 16.32
CA THR A 250 27.20 -55.70 16.18
C THR A 250 28.40 -54.89 16.72
N GLU A 251 28.40 -53.56 16.57
CA GLU A 251 29.46 -52.70 17.14
C GLU A 251 29.37 -52.58 18.67
N ALA A 252 28.18 -52.69 19.27
CA ALA A 252 28.00 -52.70 20.72
C ALA A 252 28.47 -54.01 21.40
N ALA A 253 28.66 -55.09 20.64
CA ALA A 253 29.08 -56.40 21.14
C ALA A 253 30.60 -56.66 21.05
N GLY A 254 31.37 -55.75 20.44
CA GLY A 254 32.80 -55.94 20.13
C GLY A 254 33.81 -55.36 21.13
N ASP A 255 33.37 -54.61 22.16
CA ASP A 255 34.26 -53.87 23.08
C ASP A 255 34.38 -54.48 24.49
N ASP A 256 33.76 -55.63 24.77
CA ASP A 256 33.85 -56.29 26.08
C ASP A 256 34.59 -57.63 26.01
N GLY A 257 35.93 -57.58 26.12
CA GLY A 257 36.70 -58.75 26.55
C GLY A 257 38.10 -58.90 25.97
N SER A 258 39.11 -58.31 26.63
CA SER A 258 40.38 -58.99 26.98
C SER A 258 41.36 -58.05 27.70
N GLU A 259 41.19 -57.87 29.01
CA GLU A 259 42.31 -57.53 29.90
C GLU A 259 42.88 -58.83 30.50
N GLU A 260 44.13 -59.09 30.13
CA GLU A 260 44.90 -60.31 30.38
C GLU A 260 45.45 -60.36 31.82
N LEU A 261 45.13 -61.43 32.54
CA LEU A 261 45.81 -61.86 33.77
C LEU A 261 46.82 -62.96 33.40
N ALA A 262 48.11 -62.68 33.56
CA ALA A 262 49.17 -63.67 33.57
C ALA A 262 49.99 -63.53 34.88
N PRO A 263 50.52 -64.65 35.43
CA PRO A 263 51.08 -64.72 36.79
C PRO A 263 52.46 -64.07 36.96
#